data_AF-A0A2V4MT49-F1
#
_entry.id   AF-A0A2V4MT49-F1
#
_cell.length_a   1.000
_cell.length_b   1.000
_cell.length_c   1.000
_cell.angle_alpha   90.00
_cell.angle_beta   90.00
_cell.angle_gamma   90.00
#
_symmetry.space_group_name_H-M   'P 1'
#
loop_
_entity.id
_entity.type
_entity.pdbx_description
1 polymer ?
#
loop_
_entity_poly.entity_id
_entity_poly.type
_entity_poly.pdbx_seq_one_letter_code
_entity_poly.pdbx_strand_id
1 'polypeptide(L)' 'MAQQRAQATAALEELRAALALDGISLPSAAVDHQEGRFTGEVLLDLGRVTFETAEKITDLLQDGLNSRRRSTL' A
#
# COMPACT_ATOMS: atom_id res chain seq x y z
N MET A 1 20.11 -2.17 -1.54
CA MET A 1 19.63 -1.04 -0.71
C MET A 1 19.13 0.16 -1.50
N ALA A 2 19.95 0.92 -2.25
CA ALA A 2 19.47 2.11 -2.97
C ALA A 2 18.37 1.79 -4.00
N GLN A 3 18.55 0.74 -4.80
CA GLN A 3 17.56 0.27 -5.77
C GLN A 3 16.25 -0.19 -5.12
N GLN A 4 16.32 -0.99 -4.05
CA GLN A 4 15.13 -1.44 -3.31
C GLN A 4 14.35 -0.27 -2.71
N ARG A 5 15.04 0.76 -2.20
CA ARG A 5 14.38 1.99 -1.71
C ARG A 5 13.68 2.75 -2.83
N ALA A 6 14.29 2.85 -4.01
CA ALA A 6 13.65 3.46 -5.18
C ALA A 6 12.40 2.68 -5.60
N GLN A 7 12.47 1.35 -5.63
CA GLN A 7 11.34 0.48 -5.92
C GLN A 7 10.21 0.62 -4.87
N ALA A 8 10.56 0.63 -3.58
CA ALA A 8 9.59 0.83 -2.51
C ALA A 8 8.91 2.22 -2.60
N THR A 9 9.69 3.26 -2.92
CA THR A 9 9.13 4.61 -3.13
C THR A 9 8.14 4.62 -4.30
N ALA A 10 8.49 4.00 -5.43
CA ALA A 10 7.60 3.90 -6.58
C ALA A 10 6.32 3.12 -6.23
N ALA A 11 6.44 1.99 -5.53
CA ALA A 11 5.30 1.19 -5.10
C ALA A 11 4.38 1.96 -4.12
N LEU A 12 4.95 2.76 -3.22
CA LEU A 12 4.18 3.60 -2.31
C LEU A 12 3.39 4.68 -3.06
N GLU A 13 4.00 5.34 -4.05
CA GLU A 13 3.31 6.34 -4.87
C GLU A 13 2.21 5.71 -5.73
N GLU A 14 2.44 4.52 -6.29
CA GLU A 14 1.42 3.78 -7.03
C GLU A 14 0.24 3.36 -6.13
N LEU A 15 0.54 2.86 -4.92
CA LEU A 15 -0.49 2.54 -3.92
C LEU A 15 -1.32 3.77 -3.56
N ARG A 16 -0.68 4.90 -3.28
CA ARG A 16 -1.36 6.17 -2.96
C ARG A 16 -2.25 6.64 -4.12
N ALA A 17 -1.75 6.57 -5.36
CA ALA A 17 -2.53 6.93 -6.54
C ALA A 17 -3.76 6.02 -6.70
N ALA A 18 -3.60 4.71 -6.52
CA ALA A 18 -4.71 3.76 -6.61
C ALA A 18 -5.78 4.00 -5.54
N LEU A 19 -5.37 4.20 -4.28
CA LEU A 19 -6.29 4.50 -3.19
C LEU A 19 -7.02 5.84 -3.38
N ALA A 20 -6.34 6.84 -3.94
CA ALA A 20 -6.93 8.14 -4.22
C ALA A 20 -8.08 8.08 -5.23
N LEU A 21 -8.11 7.08 -6.13
CA LEU A 21 -9.23 6.86 -7.05
C LEU A 21 -10.56 6.58 -6.32
N ASP A 22 -10.49 6.04 -5.11
CA ASP A 22 -11.64 5.76 -4.24
C ASP A 22 -11.76 6.76 -3.07
N GLY A 23 -11.06 7.91 -3.16
CA GLY A 23 -11.07 8.94 -2.14
C GLY A 23 -10.39 8.55 -0.82
N ILE A 24 -9.60 7.48 -0.81
CA ILE A 24 -8.85 7.01 0.35
C ILE A 24 -7.48 7.72 0.39
N SER A 25 -7.12 8.26 1.56
CA SER A 25 -5.82 8.90 1.78
C SER A 25 -5.05 8.23 2.90
N LEU A 26 -3.76 7.95 2.66
CA LEU A 26 -2.80 7.45 3.65
C LEU A 26 -1.64 8.44 3.80
N PRO A 27 -1.87 9.61 4.45
CA PRO A 27 -0.88 10.69 4.51
C PRO A 27 0.38 10.29 5.28
N SER A 28 0.24 9.35 6.23
CA SER A 28 1.32 8.85 7.06
C SER A 28 2.07 7.66 6.44
N ALA A 29 1.62 7.12 5.30
CA ALA A 29 2.30 6.00 4.68
C ALA A 29 3.67 6.42 4.15
N ALA A 30 4.72 5.64 4.41
CA ALA A 30 6.10 5.98 4.09
C ALA A 30 6.93 4.71 3.83
N VAL A 31 8.08 4.88 3.17
CA VAL A 31 9.11 3.82 3.17
C VAL A 31 9.74 3.77 4.55
N ASP A 32 9.80 2.60 5.16
CA ASP A 32 10.40 2.46 6.49
C ASP A 32 11.90 2.79 6.42
N HIS A 33 12.29 3.82 7.17
CA HIS A 33 13.67 4.28 7.24
C HIS A 33 14.48 3.53 8.31
N GLN A 34 13.82 2.94 9.30
CA GLN A 34 14.44 2.27 10.45
C GLN A 34 14.64 0.77 10.22
N GLU A 35 13.64 0.03 9.73
CA GLU A 35 13.70 -1.44 9.72
C GLU A 35 14.59 -2.04 8.62
N GLY A 36 14.82 -1.35 7.51
CA GLY A 36 15.69 -1.85 6.44
C GLY A 36 17.15 -2.08 6.87
N ARG A 37 17.54 -1.67 8.08
CA ARG A 37 18.85 -1.97 8.67
C ARG A 37 18.85 -3.20 9.59
N PHE A 38 17.70 -3.61 10.10
CA PHE A 38 17.59 -4.70 11.08
C PHE A 38 17.11 -6.01 10.44
N THR A 39 16.11 -5.93 9.55
CA THR A 39 15.54 -7.10 8.87
C THR A 39 16.25 -7.43 7.55
N GLY A 40 16.96 -6.46 6.97
CA GLY A 40 17.56 -6.55 5.64
C GLY A 40 16.57 -6.29 4.49
N GLU A 41 15.30 -6.05 4.81
CA GLU A 41 14.23 -5.81 3.83
C GLU A 41 13.73 -4.36 3.91
N VAL A 42 13.49 -3.74 2.75
CA VAL A 42 12.88 -2.41 2.70
C VAL A 42 11.37 -2.58 2.81
N LEU A 43 10.79 -2.08 3.90
CA LEU A 43 9.36 -2.16 4.18
C LEU A 43 8.64 -0.86 3.85
N LEU A 44 7.31 -0.95 3.72
CA LEU A 44 6.41 0.19 3.68
C LEU A 44 5.64 0.23 5.01
N ASP A 45 5.75 1.34 5.73
CA ASP A 45 4.86 1.65 6.84
C ASP A 45 3.61 2.31 6.26
N LEU A 46 2.43 1.72 6.44
CA LEU A 46 1.17 2.31 5.95
C LEU A 46 0.63 3.40 6.89
N GLY A 47 1.26 3.55 8.05
CA GLY A 47 0.87 4.49 9.09
C GLY A 47 -0.41 4.08 9.82
N ARG A 48 -0.89 4.99 10.66
CA ARG A 48 -2.18 4.83 11.35
C ARG A 48 -3.32 5.21 10.41
N VAL A 49 -4.37 4.41 10.43
CA VAL A 49 -5.61 4.65 9.70
C VAL A 49 -6.79 4.67 10.67
N THR A 50 -7.86 5.36 10.29
CA THR A 50 -9.13 5.25 11.02
C THR A 50 -9.78 3.89 10.72
N PHE A 51 -10.71 3.48 11.57
CA PHE A 51 -11.50 2.27 11.34
C PHE A 51 -12.24 2.31 9.99
N GLU A 52 -12.92 3.42 9.68
CA GLU A 52 -13.62 3.61 8.41
C GLU A 52 -12.68 3.52 7.20
N THR A 53 -11.47 4.10 7.31
CA THR A 53 -10.45 3.98 6.27
C THR A 53 -10.02 2.52 6.06
N ALA A 54 -9.84 1.76 7.14
CA ALA A 54 -9.47 0.35 7.06
C ALA A 54 -10.57 -0.51 6.41
N GLU A 55 -11.85 -0.24 6.71
CA GLU A 55 -12.99 -0.90 6.06
C GLU A 55 -12.99 -0.62 4.55
N LYS A 56 -12.89 0.65 4.14
CA LYS A 56 -12.85 1.02 2.71
C LYS A 56 -11.71 0.35 1.95
N ILE A 57 -10.52 0.30 2.53
CA ILE A 57 -9.38 -0.40 1.94
C ILE A 57 -9.69 -1.89 1.78
N THR A 58 -10.31 -2.49 2.80
CA THR A 58 -10.67 -3.92 2.78
C THR A 58 -11.69 -4.22 1.68
N ASP A 59 -12.72 -3.40 1.54
CA ASP A 59 -13.74 -3.53 0.51
C ASP A 59 -13.13 -3.41 -0.90
N LEU A 60 -12.29 -2.39 -1.12
CA LEU A 60 -11.58 -2.19 -2.38
C LEU A 60 -10.71 -3.42 -2.76
N LEU A 61 -10.01 -4.00 -1.78
CA LEU A 61 -9.21 -5.20 -2.00
C LEU A 61 -10.09 -6.42 -2.34
N GLN A 62 -11.21 -6.59 -1.65
CA GLN A 62 -12.15 -7.68 -1.94
C GLN A 62 -12.73 -7.57 -3.35
N ASP A 63 -13.12 -6.36 -3.78
CA ASP A 63 -13.64 -6.09 -5.11
C ASP A 63 -12.61 -6.38 -6.21
N GLY A 64 -11.35 -5.97 -5.99
CA GLY A 64 -10.24 -6.30 -6.89
C GLY A 64 -10.00 -7.81 -7.00
N LEU A 65 -10.00 -8.53 -5.88
CA LEU A 65 -9.83 -9.99 -5.85
C LEU A 65 -10.99 -10.72 -6.53
N ASN A 66 -12.22 -10.31 -6.27
CA ASN A 66 -13.43 -10.88 -6.89
C ASN A 66 -13.45 -10.62 -8.39
N SER A 67 -13.04 -9.44 -8.85
CA SER A 67 -12.93 -9.12 -10.27
C SER A 67 -11.90 -10.00 -10.97
N ARG A 68 -10.71 -10.20 -10.36
CA ARG A 68 -9.70 -11.13 -10.92
C ARG A 68 -10.26 -12.54 -11.07
N ARG A 69 -10.93 -13.08 -10.05
CA ARG A 69 -11.53 -14.43 -10.09
C ARG A 69 -12.55 -14.59 -11.22
N ARG A 70 -13.35 -13.55 -11.50
CA ARG A 70 -14.32 -13.55 -12.61
C ARG A 70 -13.65 -13.48 -13.98
N SER A 71 -12.51 -12.80 -14.10
CA SER A 71 -11.79 -12.67 -15.36
C SER A 71 -10.94 -13.90 -15.73
N THR A 72 -10.67 -14.80 -14.79
CA THR A 72 -9.96 -16.07 -15.05
C THR A 72 -10.88 -17.24 -15.44
N LEU A 73 -12.19 -17.01 -15.50
CA LEU A 73 -13.22 -17.94 -15.98
C LEU A 73 -13.66 -17.55 -17.39
#